data_AF-A0A2P2JF07-F1
#
_entry.id   AF-A0A2P2JF07-F1
#
_cell.length_a   1.000
_cell.length_b   1.000
_cell.length_c   1.000
_cell.angle_alpha   90.00
_cell.angle_beta   90.00
_cell.angle_gamma   90.00
#
_symmetry.space_group_name_H-M   'P 1'
#
loop_
_entity.id
_entity.type
_entity.pdbx_description
1 polymer ?
#
loop_
_entity_poly.entity_id
_entity_poly.type
_entity_poly.pdbx_seq_one_letter_code
_entity_poly.pdbx_strand_id
1 'polypeptide(L)'
;MEDSAVEERGMEVSSAERQQRRSESNSSVVTKLETVESLDWKRLMAEDPNYLFSVEKSPLKYLVDEMHRGNSLRSTTTLGSERERERVYDTIFRLPWRCELLINVGFFVCFDSFLSLLTIMPTRILITIWRLINTRQFKKPSSVELSDIGCLIVLASGVALLERTDISLIYHMIRGQGTIKLYVVYNVLEIFDKLCQSFGGDVLQTLFNSAEGLASCSPEKSTFWIWRFISDQALATAFSILHSFILLAQAITLSTCIIAHNNALLALLVSNNFAEIKSNVFKRFSKDNIHSLVYSDSVERFHISAFLLFVLAQNILEAEGPWFESFLFNALMVFLCEMLIDIIKHSFLAKFNDIKPIAYSEFLEDLCNQTLNAHAEDKKKNLTFVPLAPACVVRTCYYFCSKWLLI
;
A
#
# COMPACT_ATOMS: atom_id res chain seq x y z
N MET A 1 74.56 26.72 3.61
CA MET A 1 75.41 27.90 3.78
C MET A 1 74.46 29.07 3.73
N GLU A 2 73.93 29.40 4.90
CA GLU A 2 74.42 30.48 5.80
C GLU A 2 73.47 31.65 5.59
N ASP A 3 72.53 31.81 6.52
CA ASP A 3 72.67 32.59 7.76
C ASP A 3 72.74 34.09 7.44
N SER A 4 71.66 34.80 7.78
CA SER A 4 71.69 35.80 8.86
C SER A 4 72.08 37.19 8.31
N ALA A 5 71.73 38.35 8.83
CA ALA A 5 71.16 38.78 10.09
C ALA A 5 70.77 40.28 9.85
N VAL A 6 69.71 40.84 10.42
CA VAL A 6 69.75 41.69 11.64
C VAL A 6 69.37 43.16 11.36
N GLU A 7 68.37 43.64 12.12
CA GLU A 7 68.20 44.95 12.81
C GLU A 7 68.41 46.28 12.02
N GLU A 8 67.81 47.43 12.32
CA GLU A 8 66.95 47.92 13.40
C GLU A 8 66.36 49.30 13.00
N ARG A 9 65.17 49.60 13.54
CA ARG A 9 64.65 50.87 14.10
C ARG A 9 64.97 52.27 13.52
N GLY A 10 63.90 53.08 13.47
CA GLY A 10 63.87 54.54 13.73
C GLY A 10 63.08 55.34 12.67
N MET A 11 61.79 55.68 12.87
CA MET A 11 61.28 56.99 13.40
C MET A 11 61.54 58.15 12.40
N GLU A 12 60.62 58.97 11.89
CA GLU A 12 59.31 59.47 12.32
C GLU A 12 58.66 60.34 11.19
N VAL A 13 57.31 60.46 11.19
CA VAL A 13 56.38 61.52 10.63
C VAL A 13 56.57 61.96 9.16
N SER A 14 55.58 61.93 8.26
CA SER A 14 54.32 62.70 8.30
C SER A 14 53.42 62.40 7.09
N SER A 15 52.11 62.46 7.35
CA SER A 15 51.04 62.93 6.48
C SER A 15 50.81 62.29 5.10
N ALA A 16 49.64 61.65 5.04
CA ALA A 16 48.61 61.80 4.01
C ALA A 16 48.19 60.47 3.38
N GLU A 17 46.89 60.19 3.56
CA GLU A 17 46.04 59.41 2.67
C GLU A 17 46.12 57.87 2.73
N ARG A 18 45.27 57.36 3.65
CA ARG A 18 44.62 56.04 3.73
C ARG A 18 44.85 55.08 2.54
N GLN A 19 45.56 53.98 2.84
CA GLN A 19 45.56 52.65 2.22
C GLN A 19 44.18 52.26 1.64
N GLN A 20 44.00 51.67 0.45
CA GLN A 20 44.76 50.74 -0.38
C GLN A 20 44.88 49.28 0.14
N ARG A 21 44.03 48.43 -0.46
CA ARG A 21 44.24 47.07 -1.04
C ARG A 21 44.37 45.80 -0.17
N ARG A 22 43.65 44.77 -0.67
CA ARG A 22 43.98 43.33 -0.84
C ARG A 22 44.23 42.52 0.44
N SER A 23 44.01 41.20 0.55
CA SER A 23 43.49 40.11 -0.29
C SER A 23 43.42 38.87 0.63
N GLU A 24 42.44 37.98 0.39
CA GLU A 24 42.40 36.52 0.65
C GLU A 24 43.11 35.90 1.87
N SER A 25 42.36 35.14 2.69
CA SER A 25 42.75 33.78 3.10
C SER A 25 41.56 32.98 3.66
N ASN A 26 41.48 31.71 3.27
CA ASN A 26 40.50 30.70 3.69
C ASN A 26 40.66 30.29 5.16
N SER A 27 39.54 30.10 5.88
CA SER A 27 39.22 28.84 6.59
C SER A 27 37.91 28.97 7.39
N SER A 28 37.19 27.85 7.44
CA SER A 28 35.94 27.56 8.14
C SER A 28 35.69 28.28 9.47
N VAL A 29 34.61 29.06 9.58
CA VAL A 29 33.97 29.37 10.87
C VAL A 29 32.45 29.34 10.71
N VAL A 30 31.85 28.44 11.48
CA VAL A 30 30.44 28.29 11.85
C VAL A 30 29.73 29.65 11.94
N THR A 31 28.66 29.82 11.16
CA THR A 31 27.77 30.98 11.27
C THR A 31 27.14 30.99 12.66
N LYS A 32 27.55 31.99 13.44
CA LYS A 32 27.15 32.30 14.81
C LYS A 32 25.63 32.31 14.94
N LEU A 33 25.13 31.49 15.87
CA LEU A 33 23.86 31.65 16.56
C LEU A 33 23.68 33.14 16.91
N GLU A 34 22.58 33.74 16.49
CA GLU A 34 22.15 35.03 17.03
C GLU A 34 21.98 34.85 18.54
N THR A 35 22.92 35.41 19.31
CA THR A 35 22.78 35.60 20.74
C THR A 35 21.60 36.53 20.96
N VAL A 36 20.43 35.93 21.15
CA VAL A 36 19.27 36.55 21.79
C VAL A 36 19.79 37.29 23.01
N GLU A 37 19.52 38.59 23.05
CA GLU A 37 19.79 39.51 24.14
C GLU A 37 19.54 38.77 25.46
N SER A 38 20.63 38.50 26.20
CA SER A 38 20.55 37.71 27.42
C SER A 38 19.53 38.36 28.34
N LEU A 39 18.47 37.63 28.69
CA LEU A 39 17.45 38.10 29.62
C LEU A 39 18.13 38.71 30.85
N ASP A 40 18.13 40.03 30.93
CA ASP A 40 18.70 40.75 32.05
C ASP A 40 17.71 40.67 33.20
N TRP A 41 17.80 39.56 33.93
CA TRP A 41 16.92 39.22 35.04
C TRP A 41 16.81 40.35 36.07
N LYS A 42 17.84 41.19 36.21
CA LYS A 42 17.81 42.34 37.11
C LYS A 42 16.86 43.45 36.64
N ARG A 43 16.68 43.61 35.33
CA ARG A 43 15.80 44.62 34.74
C ARG A 43 14.33 44.21 34.86
N LEU A 44 14.03 42.93 34.58
CA LEU A 44 12.70 42.34 34.80
C LEU A 44 12.29 42.34 36.28
N MET A 45 13.24 42.13 37.20
CA MET A 45 12.96 42.16 38.64
C MET A 45 12.81 43.58 39.22
N ALA A 46 13.20 44.62 38.48
CA ALA A 46 13.06 46.02 38.89
C ALA A 46 11.75 46.66 38.42
N GLU A 47 11.12 46.12 37.38
CA GLU A 47 9.88 46.65 36.78
C GLU A 47 8.60 46.20 37.51
N ASP A 48 8.66 45.19 38.39
CA ASP A 48 7.48 44.72 39.14
C ASP A 48 7.84 44.32 40.59
N PRO A 49 7.67 45.20 41.59
CA PRO A 49 7.94 44.89 42.99
C PRO A 49 7.02 43.81 43.58
N ASN A 50 5.93 43.48 42.88
CA ASN A 50 4.99 42.41 43.24
C ASN A 50 5.38 41.03 42.69
N TYR A 51 6.46 40.92 41.90
CA TYR A 51 7.04 39.64 41.46
C TYR A 51 8.14 39.13 42.39
N LEU A 52 8.09 39.51 43.67
CA LEU A 52 8.85 38.81 44.70
C LEU A 52 8.29 37.39 44.79
N PHE A 53 9.01 36.47 44.16
CA PHE A 53 8.91 35.03 44.30
C PHE A 53 8.47 34.72 45.74
N SER A 54 7.18 34.37 45.92
CA SER A 54 6.67 33.86 47.17
C SER A 54 7.27 32.46 47.35
N VAL A 55 8.54 32.41 47.75
CA VAL A 55 9.26 31.24 48.28
C VAL A 55 8.67 30.88 49.65
N GLU A 56 7.34 30.86 49.79
CA GLU A 56 6.61 30.45 50.98
C GLU A 56 5.32 29.69 50.63
N LYS A 57 5.33 28.93 49.52
CA LYS A 57 4.43 27.79 49.40
C LYS A 57 5.21 26.55 49.83
N SER A 58 5.01 26.13 51.08
CA SER A 58 5.48 24.82 51.54
C SER A 58 5.07 23.73 50.54
N PRO A 59 5.84 22.64 50.39
CA PRO A 59 5.48 21.54 49.48
C PRO A 59 4.05 21.03 49.72
N LEU A 60 3.60 21.08 50.98
CA LEU A 60 2.23 20.77 51.38
C LEU A 60 1.21 21.80 50.86
N LYS A 61 1.52 23.10 50.89
CA LYS A 61 0.65 24.13 50.31
C LYS A 61 0.59 24.01 48.79
N TYR A 62 1.68 23.65 48.12
CA TYR A 62 1.68 23.34 46.69
C TYR A 62 0.85 22.07 46.38
N LEU A 63 1.01 20.99 47.16
CA LEU A 63 0.22 19.76 47.02
C LEU A 63 -1.27 20.01 47.25
N VAL A 64 -1.63 20.78 48.27
CA VAL A 64 -3.01 21.15 48.56
C VAL A 64 -3.57 22.03 47.44
N ASP A 65 -2.81 23.01 46.94
CA ASP A 65 -3.21 23.88 45.82
C ASP A 65 -3.39 23.06 44.52
N GLU A 66 -2.53 22.08 44.26
CA GLU A 66 -2.61 21.17 43.11
C GLU A 66 -3.77 20.18 43.24
N MET A 67 -4.04 19.64 44.44
CA MET A 67 -5.22 18.81 44.73
C MET A 67 -6.53 19.58 44.55
N HIS A 68 -6.56 20.88 44.85
CA HIS A 68 -7.73 21.74 44.67
C HIS A 68 -7.86 22.29 43.24
N ARG A 69 -6.76 22.36 42.47
CA ARG A 69 -6.73 22.80 41.06
C ARG A 69 -7.36 21.81 40.08
N GLY A 70 -7.77 20.63 40.53
CA GLY A 70 -8.38 19.62 39.68
C GLY A 70 -7.40 19.07 38.65
N ASN A 71 -7.89 18.66 37.48
CA ASN A 71 -7.17 17.84 36.49
C ASN A 71 -5.79 18.40 36.07
N SER A 72 -4.73 18.02 36.80
CA SER A 72 -3.33 18.41 36.57
C SER A 72 -2.82 18.01 35.17
N LEU A 73 -3.45 17.01 34.54
CA LEU A 73 -3.24 16.64 33.14
C LEU A 73 -3.41 17.81 32.16
N ARG A 74 -4.22 18.83 32.50
CA ARG A 74 -4.40 20.01 31.64
C ARG A 74 -3.12 20.84 31.52
N SER A 75 -2.21 20.75 32.49
CA SER A 75 -0.93 21.46 32.47
C SER A 75 0.09 20.81 31.52
N THR A 76 -0.04 19.52 31.23
CA THR A 76 0.84 18.77 30.33
C THR A 76 0.24 18.57 28.94
N THR A 77 -1.06 18.81 28.76
CA THR A 77 -1.72 18.84 27.45
C THR A 77 -1.83 20.26 26.92
N THR A 78 -1.63 20.47 25.61
CA THR A 78 -1.85 21.78 24.98
C THR A 78 -3.29 22.26 25.24
N LEU A 79 -3.47 23.55 25.52
CA LEU A 79 -4.81 24.15 25.62
C LEU A 79 -5.49 24.07 24.26
N GLY A 80 -6.34 23.05 24.10
CA GLY A 80 -7.01 22.76 22.83
C GLY A 80 -7.82 23.97 22.35
N SER A 81 -7.37 24.60 21.27
CA SER A 81 -8.20 25.58 20.56
C SER A 81 -9.40 24.89 19.92
N GLU A 82 -10.52 25.58 19.70
CA GLU A 82 -11.70 25.02 19.00
C GLU A 82 -11.31 24.36 17.66
N ARG A 83 -10.30 24.91 16.97
CA ARG A 83 -9.74 24.38 15.72
C ARG A 83 -8.95 23.07 15.88
N GLU A 84 -8.31 22.85 17.02
CA GLU A 84 -7.67 21.57 17.34
C GLU A 84 -8.70 20.52 17.69
N ARG A 85 -9.77 20.92 18.41
CA ARG A 85 -10.90 20.05 18.68
C ARG A 85 -11.55 19.59 17.37
N GLU A 86 -11.85 20.51 16.45
CA GLU A 86 -12.38 20.16 15.12
C GLU A 86 -11.45 19.23 14.35
N ARG A 87 -10.13 19.51 14.34
CA ARG A 87 -9.15 18.59 13.71
C ARG A 87 -9.17 17.19 14.31
N VAL A 88 -9.32 17.08 15.63
CA VAL A 88 -9.41 15.79 16.32
C VAL A 88 -10.68 15.04 15.94
N TYR A 89 -11.84 15.70 15.93
CA TYR A 89 -13.11 15.06 15.51
C TYR A 89 -13.10 14.67 14.02
N ASP A 90 -12.57 15.55 13.16
CA ASP A 90 -12.42 15.28 11.73
C ASP A 90 -11.48 14.09 11.47
N THR A 91 -10.40 13.96 12.25
CA THR A 91 -9.43 12.86 12.12
C THR A 91 -9.95 11.56 12.73
N ILE A 92 -10.68 11.61 13.85
CA ILE A 92 -11.14 10.40 14.56
C ILE A 92 -12.41 9.81 13.95
N PHE A 93 -13.33 10.63 13.42
CA PHE A 93 -14.63 10.15 12.96
C PHE A 93 -14.85 10.29 11.46
N ARG A 94 -14.47 11.42 10.85
CA ARG A 94 -14.68 11.62 9.40
C ARG A 94 -13.66 10.88 8.55
N LEU A 95 -12.42 10.83 8.98
CA LEU A 95 -11.36 10.18 8.22
C LEU A 95 -11.61 8.67 8.04
N PRO A 96 -11.95 7.88 9.09
CA PRO A 96 -12.30 6.46 8.90
C PRO A 96 -13.42 6.27 7.88
N TRP A 97 -14.48 7.07 7.97
CA TRP A 97 -15.62 6.98 7.05
C TRP A 97 -15.22 7.25 5.59
N ARG A 98 -14.42 8.30 5.34
CA ARG A 98 -13.95 8.65 4.00
C ARG A 98 -12.96 7.64 3.43
N CYS A 99 -12.05 7.15 4.28
CA CYS A 99 -11.10 6.11 3.95
C CYS A 99 -11.83 4.81 3.57
N GLU A 100 -12.77 4.39 4.41
CA GLU A 100 -13.57 3.18 4.18
C GLU A 100 -14.42 3.29 2.92
N LEU A 101 -15.04 4.44 2.66
CA LEU A 101 -15.77 4.67 1.41
C LEU A 101 -14.85 4.53 0.18
N LEU A 102 -13.66 5.13 0.24
CA LEU A 102 -12.67 5.05 -0.84
C LEU A 102 -12.23 3.62 -1.09
N ILE A 103 -11.89 2.88 -0.03
CA ILE A 103 -11.46 1.48 -0.15
C ILE A 103 -12.59 0.61 -0.72
N ASN A 104 -13.84 0.83 -0.28
CA ASN A 104 -14.99 0.08 -0.81
C ASN A 104 -15.25 0.39 -2.29
N VAL A 105 -15.14 1.64 -2.73
CA VAL A 105 -15.25 1.97 -4.16
C VAL A 105 -14.11 1.32 -4.95
N GLY A 106 -12.88 1.35 -4.42
CA GLY A 106 -11.73 0.64 -5.00
C GLY A 106 -11.96 -0.86 -5.12
N PHE A 107 -12.54 -1.48 -4.09
CA PHE A 107 -12.93 -2.89 -4.10
C PHE A 107 -13.91 -3.20 -5.24
N PHE A 108 -14.95 -2.38 -5.43
CA PHE A 108 -15.91 -2.58 -6.53
C PHE A 108 -15.28 -2.38 -7.91
N VAL A 109 -14.32 -1.46 -8.05
CA VAL A 109 -13.57 -1.30 -9.31
C VAL A 109 -12.72 -2.55 -9.61
N CYS A 110 -12.09 -3.14 -8.59
CA CYS A 110 -11.37 -4.41 -8.72
C CYS A 110 -12.31 -5.56 -9.09
N PHE A 111 -13.48 -5.61 -8.45
CA PHE A 111 -14.51 -6.62 -8.71
C PHE A 111 -15.07 -6.50 -10.14
N ASP A 112 -15.36 -5.29 -10.63
CA ASP A 112 -15.78 -5.06 -12.01
C ASP A 112 -14.71 -5.52 -13.01
N SER A 113 -13.45 -5.17 -12.77
CA SER A 113 -12.32 -5.61 -13.60
C SER A 113 -12.18 -7.14 -13.63
N PHE A 114 -12.38 -7.79 -12.48
CA PHE A 114 -12.39 -9.25 -12.35
C PHE A 114 -13.55 -9.90 -13.11
N LEU A 115 -14.77 -9.36 -12.98
CA LEU A 115 -15.95 -9.86 -13.71
C LEU A 115 -15.81 -9.65 -15.21
N SER A 116 -15.26 -8.52 -15.65
CA SER A 116 -14.97 -8.22 -17.04
C SER A 116 -14.01 -9.25 -17.64
N LEU A 117 -12.97 -9.64 -16.89
CA LEU A 117 -12.03 -10.69 -17.30
C LEU A 117 -12.71 -12.06 -17.45
N LEU A 118 -13.67 -12.39 -16.57
CA LEU A 118 -14.37 -13.68 -16.61
C LEU A 118 -15.53 -13.73 -17.64
N THR A 119 -16.18 -12.61 -17.93
CA THR A 119 -17.42 -12.58 -18.72
C THR A 119 -17.26 -11.84 -20.04
N ILE A 120 -16.78 -10.61 -20.01
CA ILE A 120 -16.70 -9.73 -21.19
C ILE A 120 -15.59 -10.19 -22.13
N MET A 121 -14.39 -10.47 -21.60
CA MET A 121 -13.24 -10.88 -22.42
C MET A 121 -13.51 -12.18 -23.20
N PRO A 122 -13.98 -13.30 -22.60
CA PRO A 122 -14.31 -14.50 -23.37
C PRO A 122 -15.42 -14.25 -24.40
N THR A 123 -16.44 -13.46 -24.05
CA THR A 123 -17.53 -13.13 -24.98
C THR A 123 -17.03 -12.36 -26.20
N ARG A 124 -16.12 -11.39 -26.03
CA ARG A 124 -15.49 -10.66 -27.14
C ARG A 124 -14.71 -11.59 -28.07
N ILE A 125 -13.89 -12.48 -27.50
CA ILE A 125 -13.11 -13.46 -28.27
C ILE A 125 -14.03 -14.39 -29.06
N LEU A 126 -15.13 -14.87 -28.44
CA LEU A 126 -16.13 -15.71 -29.13
C LEU A 126 -16.80 -14.97 -30.30
N ILE A 127 -17.16 -13.70 -30.13
CA ILE A 127 -17.73 -12.87 -31.20
C ILE A 127 -16.73 -12.70 -32.36
N THR A 128 -15.45 -12.47 -32.06
CA THR A 128 -14.40 -12.34 -33.08
C THR A 128 -14.16 -13.66 -33.82
N ILE A 129 -14.12 -14.80 -33.11
CA ILE A 129 -14.02 -16.14 -33.72
C ILE A 129 -15.24 -16.42 -34.61
N TRP A 130 -16.45 -16.15 -34.12
CA TRP A 130 -17.69 -16.32 -34.87
C TRP A 130 -17.69 -15.50 -36.17
N ARG A 131 -17.25 -14.24 -36.09
CA ARG A 131 -17.10 -13.37 -37.26
C ARG A 131 -16.08 -13.94 -38.25
N LEU A 132 -14.94 -14.44 -37.78
CA LEU A 132 -13.90 -15.02 -38.63
C LEU A 132 -14.42 -16.27 -39.37
N ILE A 133 -15.14 -17.16 -38.67
CA ILE A 133 -15.74 -18.36 -39.27
C ILE A 133 -16.77 -17.99 -40.34
N ASN A 134 -17.66 -17.03 -40.07
CA ASN A 134 -18.73 -16.66 -40.99
C ASN A 134 -18.26 -15.82 -42.18
N THR A 135 -17.25 -14.98 -42.02
CA THR A 135 -16.80 -14.06 -43.09
C THR A 135 -15.58 -14.56 -43.88
N ARG A 136 -14.86 -15.60 -43.40
CA ARG A 136 -13.66 -16.20 -44.04
C ARG A 136 -12.57 -15.21 -44.48
N GLN A 137 -12.61 -13.96 -43.99
CA GLN A 137 -11.67 -12.91 -44.31
C GLN A 137 -10.71 -12.73 -43.13
N PHE A 138 -9.43 -13.03 -43.34
CA PHE A 138 -8.37 -12.78 -42.36
C PHE A 138 -8.01 -11.29 -42.36
N LYS A 139 -8.73 -10.51 -41.55
CA LYS A 139 -8.30 -9.15 -41.22
C LYS A 139 -7.18 -9.21 -40.18
N LYS A 140 -6.24 -8.25 -40.27
CA LYS A 140 -5.18 -8.08 -39.26
C LYS A 140 -5.85 -7.87 -37.88
N PRO A 141 -5.46 -8.63 -36.84
CA PRO A 141 -6.06 -8.50 -35.52
C PRO A 141 -5.78 -7.11 -34.95
N SER A 142 -6.79 -6.52 -34.32
CA SER A 142 -6.65 -5.23 -33.63
C SER A 142 -5.82 -5.38 -32.35
N SER A 143 -5.25 -4.28 -31.85
CA SER A 143 -4.49 -4.26 -30.59
C SER A 143 -5.29 -4.82 -29.42
N VAL A 144 -6.57 -4.44 -29.33
CA VAL A 144 -7.50 -4.92 -28.29
C VAL A 144 -7.71 -6.43 -28.37
N GLU A 145 -7.89 -6.98 -29.58
CA GLU A 145 -8.06 -8.43 -29.76
C GLU A 145 -6.79 -9.21 -29.40
N LEU A 146 -5.60 -8.68 -29.73
CA LEU A 146 -4.33 -9.31 -29.36
C LEU A 146 -4.11 -9.29 -27.85
N SER A 147 -4.44 -8.19 -27.18
CA SER A 147 -4.41 -8.06 -25.72
C SER A 147 -5.36 -9.06 -25.05
N ASP A 148 -6.63 -9.14 -25.50
CA ASP A 148 -7.63 -10.06 -24.96
C ASP A 148 -7.18 -11.53 -25.15
N ILE A 149 -6.61 -11.88 -26.31
CA ILE A 149 -6.04 -13.21 -26.56
C ILE A 149 -4.85 -13.49 -25.63
N GLY A 150 -3.96 -12.51 -25.43
CA GLY A 150 -2.83 -12.62 -24.52
C GLY A 150 -3.27 -12.91 -23.09
N CYS A 151 -4.23 -12.15 -22.56
CA CYS A 151 -4.84 -12.37 -21.25
C CYS A 151 -5.54 -13.73 -21.15
N LEU A 152 -6.25 -14.17 -22.18
CA LEU A 152 -6.88 -15.50 -22.20
C LEU A 152 -5.84 -16.62 -22.12
N ILE A 153 -4.71 -16.50 -22.84
CA ILE A 153 -3.62 -17.49 -22.78
C ILE A 153 -3.01 -17.54 -21.38
N VAL A 154 -2.76 -16.38 -20.75
CA VAL A 154 -2.26 -16.33 -19.36
C VAL A 154 -3.25 -17.01 -18.41
N LEU A 155 -4.53 -16.68 -18.50
CA LEU A 155 -5.57 -17.26 -17.66
C LEU A 155 -5.70 -18.77 -17.88
N ALA A 156 -5.76 -19.22 -19.13
CA ALA A 156 -5.92 -20.63 -19.46
C ALA A 156 -4.72 -21.47 -19.02
N SER A 157 -3.50 -20.97 -19.21
CA SER A 157 -2.28 -21.66 -18.76
C SER A 157 -2.16 -21.70 -17.23
N GLY A 158 -2.49 -20.60 -16.54
CA GLY A 158 -2.53 -20.55 -15.08
C GLY A 158 -3.54 -21.55 -14.50
N VAL A 159 -4.77 -21.54 -14.99
CA VAL A 159 -5.82 -22.49 -14.56
C VAL A 159 -5.40 -23.93 -14.84
N ALA A 160 -4.90 -24.22 -16.04
CA ALA A 160 -4.46 -25.58 -16.39
C ALA A 160 -3.32 -26.09 -15.50
N LEU A 161 -2.39 -25.23 -15.06
CA LEU A 161 -1.31 -25.61 -14.15
C LEU A 161 -1.79 -25.77 -12.70
N LEU A 162 -2.67 -24.88 -12.23
CA LEU A 162 -3.25 -24.99 -10.89
C LEU A 162 -4.13 -26.24 -10.77
N GLU A 163 -4.92 -26.59 -11.79
CA GLU A 163 -5.72 -27.82 -11.83
C GLU A 163 -4.87 -29.10 -11.82
N ARG A 164 -3.62 -29.04 -12.32
CA ARG A 164 -2.67 -30.16 -12.28
C ARG A 164 -1.96 -30.29 -10.94
N THR A 165 -2.08 -29.29 -10.07
CA THR A 165 -1.43 -29.27 -8.78
C THR A 165 -2.32 -29.93 -7.73
N ASP A 166 -1.79 -30.90 -6.99
CA ASP A 166 -2.53 -31.57 -5.92
C ASP A 166 -2.67 -30.63 -4.70
N ILE A 167 -3.76 -29.87 -4.66
CA ILE A 167 -4.07 -28.93 -3.56
C ILE A 167 -4.09 -29.66 -2.21
N SER A 168 -4.61 -30.89 -2.17
CA SER A 168 -4.64 -31.72 -0.97
C SER A 168 -3.24 -32.00 -0.42
N LEU A 169 -2.23 -32.19 -1.28
CA LEU A 169 -0.84 -32.38 -0.86
C LEU A 169 -0.30 -31.12 -0.20
N ILE A 170 -0.55 -29.95 -0.81
CA ILE A 170 -0.14 -28.65 -0.27
C ILE A 170 -0.82 -28.43 1.08
N TYR A 171 -2.13 -28.68 1.17
CA TYR A 171 -2.90 -28.57 2.40
C TYR A 171 -2.35 -29.49 3.50
N HIS A 172 -2.08 -30.77 3.22
CA HIS A 172 -1.51 -31.68 4.21
C HIS A 172 -0.09 -31.28 4.65
N MET A 173 0.73 -30.78 3.73
CA MET A 173 2.07 -30.28 4.04
C MET A 173 2.03 -29.05 4.97
N ILE A 174 1.09 -28.13 4.71
CA ILE A 174 0.90 -26.91 5.49
C ILE A 174 0.27 -27.23 6.86
N ARG A 175 -0.76 -28.08 6.90
CA ARG A 175 -1.44 -28.53 8.14
C ARG A 175 -0.49 -29.28 9.08
N GLY A 176 0.51 -29.99 8.55
CA GLY A 176 1.53 -30.67 9.34
C GLY A 176 2.52 -29.73 10.06
N GLN A 177 2.50 -28.43 9.79
CA GLN A 177 3.39 -27.45 10.44
C GLN A 177 2.81 -26.95 11.76
N GLY A 178 3.70 -26.53 12.67
CA GLY A 178 3.27 -25.87 13.91
C GLY A 178 2.65 -24.49 13.65
N THR A 179 1.72 -24.06 14.51
CA THR A 179 1.03 -22.76 14.42
C THR A 179 2.00 -21.58 14.32
N ILE A 180 3.14 -21.66 15.00
CA ILE A 180 4.19 -20.65 14.95
C ILE A 180 4.82 -20.55 13.55
N LYS A 181 5.07 -21.69 12.91
CA LYS A 181 5.64 -21.70 11.55
C LYS A 181 4.62 -21.20 10.53
N LEU A 182 3.34 -21.49 10.74
CA LEU A 182 2.26 -21.13 9.84
C LEU A 182 2.09 -19.59 9.72
N TYR A 183 2.15 -18.86 10.85
CA TYR A 183 2.07 -17.38 10.79
C TYR A 183 3.27 -16.77 10.06
N VAL A 184 4.48 -17.32 10.24
CA VAL A 184 5.67 -16.83 9.54
C VAL A 184 5.51 -17.02 8.03
N VAL A 185 5.05 -18.20 7.63
CA VAL A 185 4.79 -18.51 6.21
C VAL A 185 3.76 -17.56 5.64
N TYR A 186 2.65 -17.29 6.33
CA TYR A 186 1.63 -16.36 5.87
C TYR A 186 2.21 -14.94 5.65
N ASN A 187 2.90 -14.39 6.65
CA ASN A 187 3.50 -13.05 6.55
C ASN A 187 4.53 -12.95 5.41
N VAL A 188 5.31 -14.01 5.18
CA VAL A 188 6.27 -14.05 4.07
C VAL A 188 5.54 -14.09 2.72
N LEU A 189 4.50 -14.90 2.59
CA LEU A 189 3.70 -14.96 1.36
C LEU A 189 2.99 -13.63 1.08
N GLU A 190 2.56 -12.91 2.12
CA GLU A 190 1.96 -11.58 1.98
C GLU A 190 2.94 -10.53 1.47
N ILE A 191 4.19 -10.56 1.95
CA ILE A 191 5.25 -9.71 1.40
C ILE A 191 5.46 -10.02 -0.09
N PHE A 192 5.43 -11.29 -0.47
CA PHE A 192 5.53 -11.69 -1.88
C PHE A 192 4.31 -11.27 -2.70
N ASP A 193 3.09 -11.34 -2.16
CA ASP A 193 1.90 -10.83 -2.83
C ASP A 193 2.02 -9.32 -3.09
N LYS A 194 2.38 -8.53 -2.06
CA LYS A 194 2.60 -7.07 -2.19
C LYS A 194 3.67 -6.75 -3.23
N LEU A 195 4.75 -7.53 -3.28
CA LEU A 195 5.78 -7.42 -4.30
C LEU A 195 5.23 -7.73 -5.70
N CYS A 196 4.47 -8.83 -5.84
CA CYS A 196 3.85 -9.23 -7.10
C CYS A 196 2.83 -8.20 -7.59
N GLN A 197 2.04 -7.59 -6.71
CA GLN A 197 1.13 -6.50 -7.06
C GLN A 197 1.87 -5.30 -7.63
N SER A 198 3.03 -4.92 -7.04
CA SER A 198 3.84 -3.81 -7.54
C SER A 198 4.39 -4.05 -8.96
N PHE A 199 4.83 -5.28 -9.26
CA PHE A 199 5.44 -5.61 -10.55
C PHE A 199 4.41 -6.03 -11.61
N GLY A 200 3.26 -6.57 -11.19
CA GLY A 200 2.29 -7.16 -12.10
C GLY A 200 1.68 -6.16 -13.08
N GLY A 201 1.43 -4.93 -12.61
CA GLY A 201 0.96 -3.84 -13.46
C GLY A 201 1.94 -3.51 -14.58
N ASP A 202 3.23 -3.43 -14.27
CA ASP A 202 4.29 -3.14 -15.23
C ASP A 202 4.45 -4.26 -16.27
N VAL A 203 4.39 -5.53 -15.83
CA VAL A 203 4.49 -6.71 -16.72
C VAL A 203 3.31 -6.79 -17.70
N LEU A 204 2.09 -6.47 -17.27
CA LEU A 204 0.95 -6.40 -18.19
C LEU A 204 1.02 -5.20 -19.13
N GLN A 205 1.49 -4.05 -18.64
CA GLN A 205 1.64 -2.88 -19.48
C GLN A 205 2.65 -3.12 -20.61
N THR A 206 3.78 -3.81 -20.35
CA THR A 206 4.73 -4.16 -21.40
C THR A 206 4.11 -5.12 -22.43
N LEU A 207 3.30 -6.09 -21.99
CA LEU A 207 2.57 -6.98 -22.88
C LEU A 207 1.59 -6.21 -23.79
N PHE A 208 0.79 -5.30 -23.22
CA PHE A 208 -0.16 -4.49 -23.99
C PHE A 208 0.53 -3.55 -24.97
N ASN A 209 1.65 -2.93 -24.57
CA ASN A 209 2.45 -2.10 -25.47
C ASN A 209 3.02 -2.91 -26.64
N SER A 210 3.43 -4.16 -26.40
CA SER A 210 3.90 -5.06 -27.46
C SER A 210 2.76 -5.56 -28.36
N ALA A 211 1.54 -5.72 -27.83
CA ALA A 211 0.34 -6.00 -28.62
C ALA A 211 -0.02 -4.84 -29.55
N GLU A 212 0.01 -3.60 -29.04
CA GLU A 212 -0.23 -2.37 -29.82
C GLU A 212 0.81 -2.20 -30.93
N GLY A 213 2.09 -2.43 -30.60
CA GLY A 213 3.18 -2.40 -31.57
C GLY A 213 3.02 -3.46 -32.68
N LEU A 214 2.54 -4.66 -32.34
CA LEU A 214 2.28 -5.71 -33.30
C LEU A 214 1.09 -5.37 -34.23
N ALA A 215 0.02 -4.78 -33.67
CA ALA A 215 -1.15 -4.35 -34.42
C ALA A 215 -0.86 -3.19 -35.39
N SER A 216 0.01 -2.25 -35.01
CA SER A 216 0.36 -1.07 -35.81
C SER A 216 1.52 -1.29 -36.82
N CYS A 217 2.27 -2.39 -36.71
CA CYS A 217 3.49 -2.61 -37.50
C CYS A 217 3.28 -2.80 -39.02
N SER A 218 4.22 -2.26 -39.82
CA SER A 218 4.43 -2.54 -41.26
C SER A 218 4.98 -3.97 -41.49
N PRO A 219 4.65 -4.67 -42.59
CA PRO A 219 5.04 -6.07 -42.82
C PRO A 219 6.54 -6.36 -42.70
N GLU A 220 7.41 -5.41 -43.03
CA GLU A 220 8.88 -5.58 -43.03
C GLU A 220 9.48 -5.76 -41.62
N LYS A 221 8.86 -5.20 -40.58
CA LYS A 221 9.33 -5.30 -39.17
C LYS A 221 8.51 -6.31 -38.35
N SER A 222 7.59 -7.04 -38.97
CA SER A 222 6.63 -7.93 -38.30
C SER A 222 7.32 -8.99 -37.43
N THR A 223 8.39 -9.62 -37.94
CA THR A 223 9.13 -10.67 -37.23
C THR A 223 9.68 -10.21 -35.88
N PHE A 224 10.22 -8.99 -35.80
CA PHE A 224 10.75 -8.42 -34.55
C PHE A 224 9.64 -8.22 -33.52
N TRP A 225 8.51 -7.62 -33.93
CA TRP A 225 7.38 -7.38 -33.04
C TRP A 225 6.71 -8.67 -32.58
N ILE A 226 6.66 -9.70 -33.43
CA ILE A 226 6.17 -11.04 -33.06
C ILE A 226 7.06 -11.64 -31.97
N TRP A 227 8.38 -11.65 -32.15
CA TRP A 227 9.30 -12.18 -31.13
C TRP A 227 9.24 -11.41 -29.81
N ARG A 228 9.11 -10.08 -29.89
CA ARG A 228 8.92 -9.24 -28.71
C ARG A 228 7.61 -9.57 -27.98
N PHE A 229 6.50 -9.66 -28.71
CA PHE A 229 5.21 -10.05 -28.14
C PHE A 229 5.25 -11.44 -27.50
N ILE A 230 5.87 -12.42 -28.15
CA ILE A 230 6.04 -13.78 -27.60
C ILE A 230 6.88 -13.75 -26.31
N SER A 231 7.97 -12.99 -26.29
CA SER A 231 8.83 -12.84 -25.11
C SER A 231 8.06 -12.20 -23.95
N ASP A 232 7.35 -11.10 -24.20
CA ASP A 232 6.57 -10.40 -23.17
C ASP A 232 5.39 -11.25 -22.70
N GLN A 233 4.75 -12.02 -23.60
CA GLN A 233 3.70 -12.98 -23.28
C GLN A 233 4.22 -14.11 -22.39
N ALA A 234 5.41 -14.65 -22.67
CA ALA A 234 6.04 -15.68 -21.86
C ALA A 234 6.37 -15.15 -20.45
N LEU A 235 6.90 -13.94 -20.36
CA LEU A 235 7.18 -13.27 -19.10
C LEU A 235 5.89 -13.05 -18.28
N ALA A 236 4.84 -12.50 -18.90
CA ALA A 236 3.54 -12.28 -18.25
C ALA A 236 2.90 -13.59 -17.78
N THR A 237 3.00 -14.65 -18.58
CA THR A 237 2.51 -15.98 -18.23
C THR A 237 3.26 -16.55 -17.02
N ALA A 238 4.59 -16.56 -17.06
CA ALA A 238 5.41 -17.08 -15.96
C ALA A 238 5.18 -16.29 -14.65
N PHE A 239 5.12 -14.96 -14.74
CA PHE A 239 4.84 -14.09 -13.61
C PHE A 239 3.45 -14.34 -13.01
N SER A 240 2.41 -14.42 -13.86
CA SER A 240 1.04 -14.67 -13.40
C SER A 240 0.88 -16.05 -12.78
N ILE A 241 1.59 -17.07 -13.29
CA ILE A 241 1.60 -18.42 -12.69
C ILE A 241 2.23 -18.35 -11.29
N LEU A 242 3.40 -17.73 -11.15
CA LEU A 242 4.07 -17.55 -9.86
C LEU A 242 3.16 -16.84 -8.85
N HIS A 243 2.55 -15.72 -9.25
CA HIS A 243 1.64 -14.97 -8.40
C HIS A 243 0.40 -15.79 -8.01
N SER A 244 -0.17 -16.56 -8.95
CA SER A 244 -1.30 -17.46 -8.66
C SER A 244 -0.95 -18.52 -7.62
N PHE A 245 0.27 -19.07 -7.65
CA PHE A 245 0.73 -20.03 -6.64
C PHE A 245 0.92 -19.38 -5.25
N ILE A 246 1.43 -18.15 -5.20
CA ILE A 246 1.55 -17.39 -3.94
C ILE A 246 0.16 -17.18 -3.33
N LEU A 247 -0.80 -16.68 -4.12
CA LEU A 247 -2.18 -16.46 -3.70
C LEU A 247 -2.85 -17.77 -3.27
N LEU A 248 -2.63 -18.86 -3.99
CA LEU A 248 -3.16 -20.18 -3.62
C LEU A 248 -2.57 -20.67 -2.28
N ALA A 249 -1.26 -20.53 -2.08
CA ALA A 249 -0.61 -20.90 -0.82
C ALA A 249 -1.12 -20.07 0.36
N GLN A 250 -1.38 -18.77 0.16
CA GLN A 250 -2.03 -17.92 1.17
C GLN A 250 -3.45 -18.37 1.48
N ALA A 251 -4.26 -18.66 0.46
CA ALA A 251 -5.64 -19.12 0.63
C ALA A 251 -5.70 -20.45 1.40
N ILE A 252 -4.82 -21.41 1.10
CA ILE A 252 -4.71 -22.69 1.81
C ILE A 252 -4.25 -22.49 3.26
N THR A 253 -3.29 -21.57 3.48
CA THR A 253 -2.81 -21.22 4.82
C THR A 253 -3.93 -20.60 5.66
N LEU A 254 -4.69 -19.65 5.10
CA LEU A 254 -5.85 -19.04 5.74
C LEU A 254 -6.95 -20.08 6.03
N SER A 255 -7.23 -20.98 5.07
CA SER A 255 -8.16 -22.11 5.25
C SER A 255 -7.78 -22.96 6.46
N THR A 256 -6.50 -23.33 6.55
CA THR A 256 -5.95 -24.12 7.65
C THR A 256 -6.11 -23.41 8.99
N CYS A 257 -5.92 -22.09 9.03
CA CYS A 257 -6.11 -21.29 10.24
C CYS A 257 -7.58 -21.14 10.66
N ILE A 258 -8.50 -21.01 9.70
CA ILE A 258 -9.95 -20.92 9.96
C ILE A 258 -10.49 -22.25 10.50
N ILE A 259 -10.01 -23.38 9.97
CA ILE A 259 -10.43 -24.72 10.37
C ILE A 259 -9.76 -25.15 11.69
N ALA A 260 -8.60 -24.60 12.02
CA ALA A 260 -7.90 -24.95 13.25
C ALA A 260 -8.70 -24.56 14.51
N HIS A 261 -8.87 -25.52 15.43
CA HIS A 261 -9.56 -25.30 16.72
C HIS A 261 -8.74 -24.49 17.74
N ASN A 262 -7.45 -24.31 17.50
CA ASN A 262 -6.60 -23.45 18.33
C ASN A 262 -6.78 -22.01 17.84
N ASN A 263 -6.60 -21.00 18.71
CA ASN A 263 -6.65 -19.56 18.37
C ASN A 263 -5.61 -19.09 17.31
N ALA A 264 -5.18 -19.97 16.41
CA ALA A 264 -4.29 -19.76 15.28
C ALA A 264 -4.78 -18.68 14.33
N LEU A 265 -6.09 -18.60 14.06
CA LEU A 265 -6.64 -17.51 13.25
C LEU A 265 -6.40 -16.15 13.91
N LEU A 266 -6.70 -16.02 15.19
CA LEU A 266 -6.48 -14.79 15.95
C LEU A 266 -4.98 -14.46 16.06
N ALA A 267 -4.13 -15.46 16.27
CA ALA A 267 -2.68 -15.28 16.30
C ALA A 267 -2.11 -14.80 14.94
N LEU A 268 -2.62 -15.35 13.83
CA LEU A 268 -2.26 -14.92 12.48
C LEU A 268 -2.68 -13.47 12.25
N LEU A 269 -3.95 -13.15 12.51
CA LEU A 269 -4.48 -11.78 12.33
C LEU A 269 -3.70 -10.78 13.18
N VAL A 270 -3.53 -11.03 14.48
CA VAL A 270 -2.79 -10.12 15.37
C VAL A 270 -1.35 -9.94 14.90
N SER A 271 -0.68 -11.00 14.48
CA SER A 271 0.69 -10.90 13.97
C SER A 271 0.77 -10.09 12.69
N ASN A 272 -0.17 -10.29 11.76
CA ASN A 272 -0.18 -9.58 10.49
C ASN A 272 -0.44 -8.09 10.73
N ASN A 273 -1.56 -7.80 11.39
CA ASN A 273 -2.02 -6.47 11.74
C ASN A 273 -0.95 -5.65 12.47
N PHE A 274 -0.18 -6.28 13.36
CA PHE A 274 0.92 -5.61 14.06
C PHE A 274 2.09 -5.27 13.14
N ALA A 275 2.47 -6.20 12.24
CA ALA A 275 3.53 -5.95 11.27
C ALA A 275 3.17 -4.81 10.31
N GLU A 276 1.90 -4.74 9.93
CA GLU A 276 1.36 -3.73 9.03
C GLU A 276 1.26 -2.34 9.67
N ILE A 277 0.73 -2.24 10.90
CA ILE A 277 0.72 -0.99 11.67
C ILE A 277 2.16 -0.49 11.84
N LYS A 278 3.08 -1.38 12.22
CA LYS A 278 4.48 -1.01 12.46
C LYS A 278 5.16 -0.49 11.20
N SER A 279 4.96 -1.13 10.05
CA SER A 279 5.66 -0.76 8.81
C SER A 279 5.17 0.57 8.23
N ASN A 280 3.89 0.93 8.45
CA ASN A 280 3.27 2.11 7.85
C ASN A 280 3.21 3.33 8.78
N VAL A 281 2.96 3.15 10.08
CA VAL A 281 2.67 4.28 10.98
C VAL A 281 3.90 5.14 11.30
N PHE A 282 5.10 4.56 11.35
CA PHE A 282 6.32 5.28 11.71
C PHE A 282 7.04 5.93 10.53
N LYS A 283 6.56 5.70 9.30
CA LYS A 283 7.19 6.20 8.09
C LYS A 283 6.54 7.51 7.67
N ARG A 284 7.35 8.44 7.17
CA ARG A 284 6.86 9.68 6.56
C ARG A 284 6.41 9.39 5.13
N PHE A 285 5.18 9.75 4.80
CA PHE A 285 4.60 9.55 3.49
C PHE A 285 4.25 10.89 2.83
N SER A 286 4.47 10.99 1.53
CA SER A 286 3.90 12.08 0.72
C SER A 286 2.42 11.75 0.42
N LYS A 287 1.68 12.77 -0.04
CA LYS A 287 0.28 12.62 -0.47
C LYS A 287 0.13 11.51 -1.53
N ASP A 288 1.04 11.46 -2.51
CA ASP A 288 1.00 10.46 -3.59
C ASP A 288 1.29 9.04 -3.10
N ASN A 289 2.18 8.89 -2.12
CA ASN A 289 2.46 7.58 -1.54
C ASN A 289 1.25 7.05 -0.78
N ILE A 290 0.44 7.92 -0.17
CA ILE A 290 -0.79 7.53 0.53
C ILE A 290 -1.89 7.22 -0.46
N HIS A 291 -1.96 7.95 -1.57
CA HIS A 291 -2.87 7.63 -2.66
C HIS A 291 -2.64 6.20 -3.16
N SER A 292 -1.37 5.85 -3.43
CA SER A 292 -0.97 4.50 -3.82
C SER A 292 -1.25 3.46 -2.72
N LEU A 293 -0.99 3.78 -1.45
CA LEU A 293 -1.24 2.88 -0.33
C LEU A 293 -2.73 2.52 -0.21
N VAL A 294 -3.64 3.49 -0.24
CA VAL A 294 -5.09 3.23 -0.13
C VAL A 294 -5.60 2.35 -1.28
N TYR A 295 -5.02 2.51 -2.47
CA TYR A 295 -5.35 1.67 -3.62
C TYR A 295 -4.82 0.25 -3.46
N SER A 296 -3.62 0.09 -2.89
CA SER A 296 -3.08 -1.22 -2.50
C SER A 296 -3.99 -1.91 -1.48
N ASP A 297 -4.49 -1.18 -0.48
CA ASP A 297 -5.39 -1.72 0.54
C ASP A 297 -6.72 -2.19 -0.07
N SER A 298 -7.20 -1.50 -1.10
CA SER A 298 -8.39 -1.91 -1.86
C SER A 298 -8.18 -3.25 -2.58
N VAL A 299 -6.99 -3.46 -3.16
CA VAL A 299 -6.60 -4.72 -3.80
C VAL A 299 -6.43 -5.84 -2.77
N GLU A 300 -5.83 -5.54 -1.62
CA GLU A 300 -5.64 -6.48 -0.51
C GLU A 300 -6.99 -7.01 0.00
N ARG A 301 -7.98 -6.14 0.22
CA ARG A 301 -9.34 -6.57 0.59
C ARG A 301 -10.02 -7.43 -0.49
N PHE A 302 -9.74 -7.16 -1.77
CA PHE A 302 -10.21 -7.99 -2.85
C PHE A 302 -9.57 -9.39 -2.81
N HIS A 303 -8.26 -9.49 -2.57
CA HIS A 303 -7.56 -10.77 -2.39
C HIS A 303 -8.08 -11.54 -1.17
N ILE A 304 -8.27 -10.88 -0.02
CA ILE A 304 -8.85 -11.50 1.18
C ILE A 304 -10.25 -12.04 0.87
N SER A 305 -11.08 -11.29 0.13
CA SER A 305 -12.41 -11.75 -0.28
C SER A 305 -12.33 -12.97 -1.21
N ALA A 306 -11.38 -13.00 -2.14
CA ALA A 306 -11.12 -14.16 -3.00
C ALA A 306 -10.63 -15.38 -2.20
N PHE A 307 -9.80 -15.19 -1.18
CA PHE A 307 -9.37 -16.26 -0.27
C PHE A 307 -10.54 -16.79 0.54
N LEU A 308 -11.38 -15.93 1.10
CA LEU A 308 -12.59 -16.36 1.84
C LEU A 308 -13.56 -17.13 0.95
N LEU A 309 -13.71 -16.74 -0.32
CA LEU A 309 -14.49 -17.50 -1.31
C LEU A 309 -13.88 -18.88 -1.57
N PHE A 310 -12.55 -18.97 -1.67
CA PHE A 310 -11.85 -20.25 -1.78
C PHE A 310 -12.07 -21.13 -0.54
N VAL A 311 -11.94 -20.58 0.67
CA VAL A 311 -12.21 -21.31 1.92
C VAL A 311 -13.66 -21.77 2.01
N LEU A 312 -14.62 -20.92 1.61
CA LEU A 312 -16.04 -21.28 1.56
C LEU A 312 -16.25 -22.52 0.70
N ALA A 313 -15.72 -22.50 -0.52
CA ALA A 313 -15.90 -23.63 -1.42
C ALA A 313 -15.12 -24.87 -0.95
N GLN A 314 -13.94 -24.74 -0.34
CA GLN A 314 -13.27 -25.88 0.30
C GLN A 314 -14.11 -26.48 1.44
N ASN A 315 -14.72 -25.65 2.29
CA ASN A 315 -15.61 -26.13 3.35
C ASN A 315 -16.87 -26.83 2.80
N ILE A 316 -17.45 -26.34 1.70
CA ILE A 316 -18.56 -27.02 1.02
C ILE A 316 -18.17 -28.44 0.58
N LEU A 317 -16.89 -28.66 0.24
CA LEU A 317 -16.38 -29.91 -0.32
C LEU A 317 -15.86 -30.91 0.72
N GLU A 318 -15.25 -30.42 1.80
CA GLU A 318 -14.53 -31.25 2.78
C GLU A 318 -15.21 -31.34 4.15
N ALA A 319 -16.11 -30.41 4.51
CA ALA A 319 -16.63 -30.35 5.88
C ALA A 319 -17.87 -31.22 6.08
N GLU A 320 -17.78 -32.17 7.02
CA GLU A 320 -18.90 -32.96 7.51
C GLU A 320 -19.55 -32.26 8.73
N GLY A 321 -20.87 -31.98 8.67
CA GLY A 321 -21.63 -31.40 9.78
C GLY A 321 -21.94 -29.90 9.65
N PRO A 322 -22.40 -29.23 10.74
CA PRO A 322 -22.78 -27.82 10.71
C PRO A 322 -21.55 -26.91 10.78
N TRP A 323 -20.99 -26.56 9.63
CA TRP A 323 -19.79 -25.70 9.52
C TRP A 323 -20.11 -24.24 9.18
N PHE A 324 -21.28 -23.94 8.60
CA PHE A 324 -21.59 -22.65 7.99
C PHE A 324 -21.53 -21.47 8.98
N GLU A 325 -22.14 -21.60 10.16
CA GLU A 325 -22.15 -20.54 11.19
C GLU A 325 -20.73 -20.24 11.69
N SER A 326 -19.94 -21.28 11.96
CA SER A 326 -18.54 -21.13 12.40
C SER A 326 -17.69 -20.48 11.31
N PHE A 327 -17.89 -20.89 10.06
CA PHE A 327 -17.22 -20.27 8.92
C PHE A 327 -17.60 -18.78 8.79
N LEU A 328 -18.90 -18.45 8.87
CA LEU A 328 -19.38 -17.07 8.75
C LEU A 328 -18.79 -16.18 9.85
N PHE A 329 -18.77 -16.65 11.10
CA PHE A 329 -18.15 -15.93 12.21
C PHE A 329 -16.66 -15.69 11.98
N ASN A 330 -15.89 -16.71 11.57
CA ASN A 330 -14.47 -16.59 11.29
C ASN A 330 -14.19 -15.67 10.09
N ALA A 331 -14.98 -15.78 9.02
CA ALA A 331 -14.86 -14.94 7.84
C ALA A 331 -15.15 -13.46 8.17
N LEU A 332 -16.21 -13.20 8.94
CA LEU A 332 -16.52 -11.87 9.44
C LEU A 332 -15.41 -11.33 10.35
N MET A 333 -14.83 -12.17 11.21
CA MET A 333 -13.72 -11.77 12.06
C MET A 333 -12.50 -11.34 11.23
N VAL A 334 -12.11 -12.11 10.20
CA VAL A 334 -11.02 -11.76 9.28
C VAL A 334 -11.30 -10.40 8.62
N PHE A 335 -12.50 -10.23 8.04
CA PHE A 335 -12.85 -9.01 7.30
C PHE A 335 -12.95 -7.78 8.22
N LEU A 336 -13.56 -7.91 9.39
CA LEU A 336 -13.68 -6.81 10.36
C LEU A 336 -12.33 -6.45 10.97
N CYS A 337 -11.46 -7.42 11.24
CA CYS A 337 -10.10 -7.14 11.69
C CYS A 337 -9.34 -6.33 10.66
N GLU A 338 -9.42 -6.70 9.38
CA GLU A 338 -8.79 -5.95 8.28
C GLU A 338 -9.31 -4.50 8.21
N MET A 339 -10.64 -4.32 8.21
CA MET A 339 -11.26 -3.00 8.21
C MET A 339 -10.80 -2.13 9.40
N LEU A 340 -10.76 -2.71 10.61
CA LEU A 340 -10.32 -1.98 11.80
C LEU A 340 -8.87 -1.55 11.69
N ILE A 341 -8.01 -2.38 11.12
CA ILE A 341 -6.58 -2.09 10.97
C ILE A 341 -6.34 -1.04 9.92
N ASP A 342 -7.04 -1.10 8.79
CA ASP A 342 -7.01 -0.03 7.79
C ASP A 342 -7.42 1.32 8.39
N ILE A 343 -8.52 1.33 9.15
CA ILE A 343 -8.99 2.54 9.82
C ILE A 343 -7.93 3.09 10.78
N ILE A 344 -7.33 2.22 11.60
CA ILE A 344 -6.28 2.61 12.56
C ILE A 344 -5.04 3.13 11.80
N LYS A 345 -4.57 2.37 10.80
CA LYS A 345 -3.43 2.68 9.95
C LYS A 345 -3.58 4.07 9.33
N HIS A 346 -4.68 4.32 8.62
CA HIS A 346 -4.93 5.60 7.95
C HIS A 346 -5.17 6.76 8.92
N SER A 347 -5.77 6.50 10.08
CA SER A 347 -5.92 7.50 11.14
C SER A 347 -4.59 7.98 11.70
N PHE A 348 -3.68 7.06 12.00
CA PHE A 348 -2.34 7.42 12.44
C PHE A 348 -1.51 8.04 11.32
N LEU A 349 -1.62 7.52 10.10
CA LEU A 349 -0.89 8.02 8.94
C LEU A 349 -1.27 9.46 8.61
N ALA A 350 -2.57 9.77 8.63
CA ALA A 350 -3.05 11.14 8.43
C ALA A 350 -2.61 12.07 9.56
N LYS A 351 -2.63 11.59 10.81
CA LYS A 351 -2.19 12.37 11.97
C LYS A 351 -0.69 12.67 11.96
N PHE A 352 0.16 11.70 11.64
CA PHE A 352 1.63 11.89 11.64
C PHE A 352 2.15 12.66 10.43
N ASN A 353 1.40 12.69 9.32
CA ASN A 353 1.80 13.41 8.11
C ASN A 353 0.99 14.71 7.88
N ASP A 354 0.20 15.15 8.85
CA ASP A 354 -0.65 16.35 8.81
C ASP A 354 -1.58 16.42 7.58
N ILE A 355 -2.20 15.29 7.24
CA ILE A 355 -3.06 15.18 6.05
C ILE A 355 -4.51 15.46 6.41
N LYS A 356 -5.09 16.40 5.69
CA LYS A 356 -6.50 16.75 5.83
C LYS A 356 -7.37 15.59 5.32
N PRO A 357 -8.50 15.27 5.99
CA PRO A 357 -9.47 14.27 5.50
C PRO A 357 -10.05 14.56 4.11
N ILE A 358 -9.87 15.78 3.58
CA ILE A 358 -10.28 16.14 2.23
C ILE A 358 -9.43 15.48 1.15
N ALA A 359 -8.18 15.11 1.45
CA ALA A 359 -7.31 14.41 0.52
C ALA A 359 -7.91 13.05 0.09
N TYR A 360 -8.56 12.32 1.01
CA TYR A 360 -9.23 11.05 0.70
C TYR A 360 -10.44 11.24 -0.22
N SER A 361 -11.12 12.39 -0.13
CA SER A 361 -12.20 12.72 -1.06
C SER A 361 -11.68 13.06 -2.46
N GLU A 362 -10.55 13.76 -2.55
CA GLU A 362 -9.86 14.02 -3.82
C GLU A 362 -9.39 12.70 -4.46
N PHE A 363 -8.82 11.79 -3.66
CA PHE A 363 -8.43 10.45 -4.14
C PHE A 363 -9.63 9.65 -4.69
N LEU A 364 -10.79 9.76 -4.04
CA LEU A 364 -12.03 9.14 -4.52
C LEU A 364 -12.51 9.75 -5.84
N GLU A 365 -12.47 11.07 -5.95
CA GLU A 365 -12.82 11.78 -7.18
C GLU A 365 -11.90 11.36 -8.33
N ASP A 366 -10.59 11.26 -8.07
CA ASP A 366 -9.61 10.77 -9.04
C ASP A 366 -9.90 9.33 -9.47
N LEU A 367 -10.28 8.44 -8.54
CA LEU A 367 -10.68 7.07 -8.84
C LEU A 367 -11.91 7.03 -9.75
N CYS A 368 -12.97 7.75 -9.38
CA CYS A 368 -14.21 7.83 -10.16
C CYS A 368 -13.97 8.39 -11.56
N ASN A 369 -13.16 9.45 -11.66
CA ASN A 369 -12.80 10.04 -12.95
C ASN A 369 -11.99 9.09 -13.82
N GLN A 370 -11.10 8.27 -13.24
CA GLN A 370 -10.37 7.23 -13.97
C GLN A 370 -11.30 6.13 -14.48
N THR A 371 -12.26 5.68 -13.68
CA THR A 371 -13.21 4.64 -14.07
C THR A 371 -14.19 5.13 -15.14
N LEU A 372 -14.72 6.35 -15.01
CA LEU A 372 -15.68 6.92 -15.99
C LEU A 372 -15.02 7.30 -17.31
N ASN A 373 -13.81 7.87 -17.26
CA ASN A 373 -13.07 8.29 -18.45
C ASN A 373 -12.12 7.22 -18.98
N ALA A 374 -12.34 5.94 -18.65
CA ALA A 374 -11.48 4.83 -19.08
C ALA A 374 -11.32 4.71 -20.62
N HIS A 375 -12.15 5.43 -21.40
CA HIS A 375 -12.10 5.52 -22.86
C HIS A 375 -11.38 6.76 -23.41
N ALA A 376 -10.98 7.73 -22.58
CA ALA A 376 -10.24 8.92 -23.01
C ALA A 376 -8.73 8.71 -22.77
N GLU A 377 -7.94 8.83 -23.83
CA GLU A 377 -6.52 8.47 -23.90
C GLU A 377 -5.62 9.24 -22.89
N ASP A 378 -4.45 8.62 -22.58
CA ASP A 378 -3.22 9.22 -22.02
C ASP A 378 -3.10 9.60 -20.54
N LYS A 379 -3.95 9.11 -19.62
CA LYS A 379 -3.65 9.21 -18.17
C LYS A 379 -3.14 7.89 -17.59
N LYS A 380 -1.94 7.94 -16.97
CA LYS A 380 -1.38 6.85 -16.16
C LYS A 380 -2.41 6.43 -15.11
N LYS A 381 -2.86 5.17 -15.16
CA LYS A 381 -3.78 4.62 -14.16
C LYS A 381 -3.04 4.47 -12.84
N ASN A 382 -3.59 5.06 -11.77
CA ASN A 382 -2.96 4.96 -10.44
C ASN A 382 -3.35 3.67 -9.72
N LEU A 383 -4.51 3.08 -10.05
CA LEU A 383 -4.91 1.76 -9.59
C LEU A 383 -4.52 0.71 -10.65
N THR A 384 -3.42 0.00 -10.40
CA THR A 384 -2.97 -1.13 -11.23
C THR A 384 -3.39 -2.44 -10.59
N PHE A 385 -4.63 -2.86 -10.85
CA PHE A 385 -5.12 -4.18 -10.41
C PHE A 385 -4.92 -5.22 -11.52
N VAL A 386 -4.31 -6.35 -11.18
CA VAL A 386 -4.11 -7.48 -12.08
C VAL A 386 -5.06 -8.62 -11.70
N PRO A 387 -6.25 -8.73 -12.32
CA PRO A 387 -7.25 -9.74 -11.96
C PRO A 387 -6.87 -11.18 -12.32
N LEU A 388 -5.80 -11.41 -13.09
CA LEU A 388 -5.44 -12.73 -13.63
C LEU A 388 -5.14 -13.75 -12.54
N ALA A 389 -4.30 -13.40 -11.56
CA ALA A 389 -3.91 -14.30 -10.48
C ALA A 389 -5.09 -14.69 -9.56
N PRO A 390 -5.91 -13.76 -9.03
CA PRO A 390 -7.09 -14.14 -8.25
C PRO A 390 -8.14 -14.90 -9.09
N ALA A 391 -8.25 -14.62 -10.39
CA ALA A 391 -9.13 -15.37 -11.29
C ALA A 391 -8.71 -16.84 -11.44
N CYS A 392 -7.40 -17.12 -11.53
CA CYS A 392 -6.89 -18.48 -11.54
C CYS A 392 -7.27 -19.24 -10.26
N VAL A 393 -7.10 -18.62 -9.09
CA VAL A 393 -7.41 -19.24 -7.78
C VAL A 393 -8.91 -19.52 -7.65
N VAL A 394 -9.77 -18.53 -7.93
CA VAL A 394 -11.22 -18.67 -7.83
C VAL A 394 -11.76 -19.71 -8.83
N ARG A 395 -11.25 -19.73 -10.07
CA ARG A 395 -11.71 -20.68 -11.08
C ARG A 395 -11.30 -22.13 -10.78
N THR A 396 -10.13 -22.33 -10.20
CA THR A 396 -9.70 -23.65 -9.70
C THR A 396 -10.69 -24.20 -8.67
N CYS A 397 -11.30 -23.31 -7.88
CA CYS A 397 -12.33 -23.65 -6.90
C CYS A 397 -13.62 -24.18 -7.54
N TYR A 398 -14.11 -23.51 -8.60
CA TYR A 398 -15.28 -23.96 -9.37
C TYR A 398 -15.09 -25.33 -10.00
N TYR A 399 -13.90 -25.62 -10.53
CA TYR A 399 -13.59 -26.93 -11.11
C TYR A 399 -13.72 -28.06 -10.08
N PHE A 400 -13.23 -27.83 -8.86
CA PHE A 400 -13.33 -28.82 -7.78
C PHE A 400 -14.78 -29.07 -7.36
N CYS A 401 -15.58 -28.00 -7.26
CA CYS A 401 -17.01 -28.10 -6.97
C CYS A 401 -17.80 -28.84 -8.07
N SER A 402 -17.47 -28.58 -9.34
CA SER A 402 -18.08 -29.24 -10.50
C SER A 402 -17.76 -30.75 -10.56
N LYS A 403 -16.53 -31.15 -10.23
CA LYS A 403 -16.14 -32.57 -10.15
C LYS A 403 -16.90 -33.33 -9.07
N TRP A 404 -17.19 -32.68 -7.94
CA TRP A 404 -17.98 -33.27 -6.86
C TRP A 404 -19.45 -33.42 -7.21
N LEU A 405 -20.03 -32.47 -7.96
CA LEU A 405 -21.43 -32.53 -8.41
C LEU A 405 -21.72 -33.64 -9.43
N LEU A 406 -20.66 -34.23 -10.01
CA LEU A 406 -20.72 -35.33 -10.98
C LEU A 406 -20.42 -36.71 -10.36
N ILE A 407 -20.15 -36.77 -9.05
CA ILE A 407 -19.99 -37.99 -8.24
C ILE A 407 -21.21 -38.11 -7.34
#